data_AF-A0AAD6G191-F1
#
_entry.id   AF-A0AAD6G191-F1
#
_cell.length_a   1.000
_cell.length_b   1.000
_cell.length_c   1.000
_cell.angle_alpha   90.00
_cell.angle_beta   90.00
_cell.angle_gamma   90.00
#
_symmetry.space_group_name_H-M   'P 1'
#
loop_
_entity.id
_entity.type
_entity.pdbx_description
1 polymer ?
#
loop_
_entity_poly.entity_id
_entity_poly.type
_entity_poly.pdbx_seq_one_letter_code
_entity_poly.pdbx_strand_id
1 'polypeptide(L)'
;MLFAYRAFDAFMALILITPVIAVPVSTTAAGAVAWADPQDCHRFYECPVGGKPVLKTCGPGTAFQAKTSVCDFERLVESCRRH
;
A
#
# COMPACT_ATOMS: atom_id res chain seq x y z
N MET A 1 9.45 -34.46 30.47
CA MET A 1 9.27 -33.03 30.11
C MET A 1 10.58 -32.32 29.71
N LEU A 2 11.69 -33.03 29.45
CA LEU A 2 12.97 -32.43 29.02
C LEU A 2 13.31 -32.69 27.53
N PHE A 3 12.62 -33.64 26.87
CA PHE A 3 12.87 -33.99 25.46
C PHE A 3 12.12 -33.08 24.46
N ALA A 4 11.05 -32.42 24.88
CA ALA A 4 10.32 -31.46 24.03
C ALA A 4 11.00 -30.07 23.98
N TYR A 5 11.76 -29.68 25.01
CA TYR A 5 12.38 -28.35 25.09
C TYR A 5 13.63 -28.20 24.20
N ARG A 6 14.35 -29.30 23.89
CA ARG A 6 15.56 -29.24 23.04
C ARG A 6 15.28 -29.01 21.56
N ALA A 7 14.04 -29.22 21.11
CA ALA A 7 13.60 -28.90 19.75
C ALA A 7 13.11 -27.44 19.62
N PHE A 8 12.91 -26.71 20.72
CA PHE A 8 12.50 -25.31 20.69
C PHE A 8 13.70 -24.35 20.83
N ASP A 9 14.75 -24.75 21.56
CA ASP A 9 15.97 -23.94 21.74
C ASP A 9 16.77 -23.71 20.45
N ALA A 10 16.78 -24.68 19.51
CA ALA A 10 17.50 -24.55 18.25
C ALA A 10 16.81 -23.60 17.25
N PHE A 11 15.49 -23.42 17.35
CA PHE A 11 14.74 -22.52 16.47
C PHE A 11 14.83 -21.06 16.94
N MET A 12 14.83 -20.83 18.26
CA MET A 12 14.93 -19.49 18.81
C MET A 12 16.33 -18.87 18.66
N ALA A 13 17.38 -19.69 18.56
CA ALA A 13 18.73 -19.21 18.27
C ALA A 13 18.95 -18.83 16.79
N LEU A 14 18.17 -19.39 15.86
CA LEU A 14 18.27 -19.10 14.42
C LEU A 14 17.61 -17.78 14.02
N ILE A 15 16.65 -17.30 14.82
CA ILE A 15 15.95 -16.03 14.59
C ILE A 15 16.84 -14.83 14.95
N LEU A 16 17.82 -14.99 15.85
CA LEU A 16 18.64 -13.88 16.35
C LEU A 16 19.87 -13.55 15.50
N ILE A 17 20.21 -14.34 14.46
CA ILE A 17 21.46 -14.17 13.70
C ILE A 17 21.23 -13.88 12.21
N THR A 18 20.00 -13.93 11.71
CA THR A 18 19.74 -13.35 10.38
C THR A 18 19.66 -11.83 10.54
N PRO A 19 20.54 -11.03 9.91
CA PRO A 19 20.14 -9.67 9.59
C PRO A 19 19.01 -9.87 8.59
N VAL A 20 17.78 -9.92 9.08
CA VAL A 20 16.62 -9.56 8.27
C VAL A 20 16.96 -8.15 7.86
N ILE A 21 17.56 -8.02 6.67
CA ILE A 21 17.82 -6.75 6.05
C ILE A 21 16.46 -6.08 6.12
N ALA A 22 16.37 -5.01 6.89
CA ALA A 22 15.15 -4.25 7.09
C ALA A 22 14.78 -3.50 5.80
N VAL A 23 14.89 -4.14 4.64
CA VAL A 23 14.12 -3.78 3.48
C VAL A 23 12.73 -4.28 3.81
N PRO A 24 11.73 -3.40 3.92
CA PRO A 24 10.36 -3.87 3.84
C PRO A 24 10.25 -4.57 2.49
N VAL A 25 10.21 -5.90 2.48
CA VAL A 25 9.77 -6.65 1.31
C VAL A 25 8.27 -6.40 1.24
N SER A 26 7.93 -5.24 0.67
CA SER A 26 6.59 -4.98 0.20
C SER A 26 6.37 -5.96 -0.93
N THR A 27 5.90 -7.16 -0.59
CA THR A 27 5.15 -8.03 -1.48
C THR A 27 3.80 -7.38 -1.80
N THR A 28 3.82 -6.13 -2.24
CA THR A 28 2.76 -5.55 -3.04
C THR A 28 3.21 -5.74 -4.46
N ALA A 29 2.36 -6.42 -5.24
CA ALA A 29 2.49 -6.57 -6.67
C ALA A 29 3.03 -5.29 -7.33
N ALA A 30 3.68 -5.45 -8.47
CA ALA A 30 3.99 -4.38 -9.40
C ALA A 30 2.72 -3.69 -9.93
N GLY A 31 1.92 -3.10 -9.04
CA GLY A 31 0.81 -2.21 -9.31
C GLY A 31 1.27 -0.82 -8.88
N ALA A 32 1.15 0.15 -9.78
CA ALA A 32 1.47 1.53 -9.48
C ALA A 32 0.76 1.95 -8.18
N VAL A 33 1.52 2.48 -7.23
CA VAL A 33 0.93 2.99 -5.98
C VAL A 33 0.30 4.34 -6.29
N ALA A 34 -1.00 4.47 -5.98
CA ALA A 34 -1.77 5.69 -6.17
C ALA A 34 -2.33 6.22 -4.86
N TRP A 35 -2.28 7.55 -4.65
CA TRP A 35 -2.75 8.23 -3.43
C TRP A 35 -3.73 9.34 -3.76
N ALA A 36 -4.77 9.51 -2.96
CA ALA A 36 -5.74 10.59 -3.12
C ALA A 36 -5.10 11.96 -2.86
N ASP A 37 -5.48 12.98 -3.63
CA ASP A 37 -5.15 14.36 -3.32
C ASP A 37 -6.05 14.88 -2.18
N PRO A 38 -5.49 15.51 -1.14
CA PRO A 38 -6.27 15.99 0.00
C PRO A 38 -7.06 17.28 -0.28
N GLN A 39 -6.84 17.95 -1.42
CA GLN A 39 -7.50 19.21 -1.76
C GLN A 39 -8.61 19.01 -2.80
N ASP A 40 -8.43 18.08 -3.73
CA ASP A 40 -9.41 17.77 -4.77
C ASP A 40 -9.59 16.25 -4.91
N CYS A 41 -10.78 15.77 -4.57
CA CYS A 41 -11.12 14.35 -4.60
C CYS A 41 -11.16 13.76 -6.02
N HIS A 42 -11.14 14.60 -7.06
CA HIS A 42 -11.01 14.19 -8.46
C HIS A 42 -9.55 13.98 -8.87
N ARG A 43 -8.59 14.31 -7.99
CA ARG A 43 -7.15 14.21 -8.27
C ARG A 43 -6.48 13.14 -7.42
N PHE A 44 -5.43 12.55 -7.98
CA PHE A 44 -4.62 11.55 -7.31
C PHE A 44 -3.17 11.59 -7.79
N TYR A 45 -2.25 11.14 -6.95
CA TYR A 45 -0.84 10.98 -7.30
C TYR A 45 -0.57 9.53 -7.64
N GLU A 46 0.13 9.27 -8.74
CA GLU A 46 0.60 7.94 -9.11
C GLU A 46 2.13 7.92 -9.16
N CYS A 47 2.76 6.94 -8.52
CA CYS A 47 4.20 6.77 -8.60
C CYS A 47 4.58 5.73 -9.66
N PRO A 48 5.19 6.14 -10.78
CA PRO A 48 5.82 5.19 -11.69
C PRO A 48 7.06 4.56 -11.03
N VAL A 49 7.38 3.32 -11.42
CA VAL A 49 8.54 2.59 -10.88
C VAL A 49 9.82 3.39 -11.12
N GLY A 50 10.51 3.74 -10.03
CA GLY A 50 11.76 4.52 -10.08
C GLY A 50 11.59 6.00 -10.44
N GLY A 51 10.35 6.52 -10.47
CA GLY A 51 10.07 7.91 -10.80
C GLY A 51 9.52 8.74 -9.63
N LYS A 52 9.04 9.93 -9.97
CA LYS A 52 8.41 10.87 -9.02
C LYS A 52 6.88 10.73 -9.10
N PRO A 53 6.15 10.99 -8.00
CA PRO A 53 4.69 11.02 -8.04
C PRO A 53 4.19 12.05 -9.06
N VAL A 54 3.28 11.60 -9.93
CA VAL A 54 2.64 12.44 -10.95
C VAL A 54 1.20 12.67 -10.55
N LEU A 55 0.79 13.94 -10.49
CA LEU A 55 -0.61 14.32 -10.27
C LEU A 55 -1.43 14.00 -11.53
N LYS A 56 -2.49 13.23 -11.35
CA LYS A 56 -3.48 12.87 -12.36
C LYS A 56 -4.87 13.29 -11.90
N THR A 57 -5.76 13.46 -12.86
CA THR A 57 -7.17 13.80 -12.63
C THR A 57 -8.04 12.73 -13.25
N CYS A 58 -9.07 12.30 -12.53
CA CYS A 58 -10.08 11.39 -13.03
C CYS A 58 -10.91 12.05 -14.15
N GLY A 59 -11.61 11.22 -14.94
CA GLY A 59 -12.52 11.71 -15.97
C GLY A 59 -13.71 12.46 -15.37
N PRO A 60 -14.45 13.24 -16.19
CA PRO A 60 -15.62 13.98 -15.71
C PRO A 60 -16.66 13.05 -15.06
N GLY A 61 -17.20 13.45 -13.90
CA GLY A 61 -18.17 12.68 -13.12
C GLY A 61 -17.58 11.50 -12.34
N THR A 62 -16.25 11.38 -12.29
CA THR A 62 -15.54 10.32 -11.56
C THR A 62 -14.50 10.89 -10.62
N ALA A 63 -14.25 10.18 -9.54
CA ALA A 63 -13.35 10.57 -8.46
C ALA A 63 -12.45 9.41 -8.04
N PHE A 64 -11.31 9.73 -7.44
CA PHE A 64 -10.35 8.69 -7.07
C PHE A 64 -10.78 7.94 -5.81
N GLN A 65 -10.99 6.63 -5.95
CA GLN A 65 -11.34 5.74 -4.84
C GLN A 65 -10.07 5.06 -4.29
N ALA A 66 -9.53 5.60 -3.19
CA ALA A 66 -8.29 5.08 -2.59
C ALA A 66 -8.32 3.61 -2.16
N LYS A 67 -9.51 3.04 -1.89
CA LYS A 67 -9.68 1.63 -1.51
C LYS A 67 -9.38 0.67 -2.67
N THR A 68 -9.69 1.09 -3.89
CA THR A 68 -9.57 0.28 -5.11
C THR A 68 -8.50 0.81 -6.04
N SER A 69 -7.92 1.99 -5.74
CA SER A 69 -6.93 2.68 -6.56
C SER A 69 -7.38 2.95 -8.00
N VAL A 70 -8.69 3.19 -8.20
CA VAL A 70 -9.29 3.50 -9.51
C VAL A 70 -10.21 4.71 -9.42
N CYS A 71 -10.51 5.33 -10.57
CA CYS A 71 -11.55 6.33 -10.68
C CYS A 71 -12.92 5.64 -10.71
N ASP A 72 -13.77 5.96 -9.75
CA ASP A 72 -15.16 5.47 -9.64
C ASP A 72 -16.13 6.67 -9.71
N PHE A 73 -17.42 6.44 -9.85
CA PHE A 73 -18.42 7.51 -9.85
C PHE A 73 -18.34 8.33 -8.56
N GLU A 74 -18.27 9.65 -8.68
CA GLU A 74 -18.06 10.57 -7.55
C GLU A 74 -19.06 10.38 -6.40
N ARG A 75 -20.31 10.01 -6.71
CA ARG A 75 -21.39 9.69 -5.75
C ARG A 75 -21.12 8.46 -4.86
N LEU A 76 -20.25 7.55 -5.29
CA LEU A 76 -19.84 6.36 -4.57
C LEU A 76 -18.56 6.58 -3.77
N VAL A 77 -17.79 7.60 -4.12
CA VAL A 77 -16.51 7.92 -3.51
C VAL A 77 -16.71 8.76 -2.26
N GLU A 78 -16.39 8.17 -1.11
CA GLU A 78 -16.58 8.81 0.20
C GLU A 78 -15.82 10.15 0.33
N SER A 79 -14.66 10.28 -0.31
CA SER A 79 -13.89 11.55 -0.31
C SER A 79 -14.53 12.66 -1.12
N CYS A 80 -15.45 12.37 -2.06
CA CYS A 80 -16.20 13.37 -2.83
C CYS A 80 -17.64 13.57 -2.35
N ARG A 81 -18.15 12.75 -1.42
CA ARG A 81 -19.55 12.83 -0.96
C ARG A 81 -19.95 14.13 -0.27
N ARG A 82 -18.98 14.96 0.09
CA ARG A 82 -19.16 16.17 0.88
C ARG A 82 -19.00 17.47 0.07
N HIS A 83 -18.93 17.36 -1.26
CA HIS A 83 -18.74 18.51 -2.13
C HIS A 83 -20.03 19.29 -2.39
#